data_AF-A0AAE5LTZ9-F1
#
_entry.id   AF-A0AAE5LTZ9-F1
#
_cell.length_a   1.000
_cell.length_b   1.000
_cell.length_c   1.000
_cell.angle_alpha   90.00
_cell.angle_beta   90.00
_cell.angle_gamma   90.00
#
_symmetry.space_group_name_H-M   'P 1'
#
loop_
_entity.id
_entity.type
_entity.pdbx_description
1 polymer ?
#
loop_
_entity_poly.entity_id
_entity_poly.type
_entity_poly.pdbx_seq_one_letter_code
_entity_poly.pdbx_strand_id
1 'polypeptide(L)' 'MLGLRYFVCGGCETVYADVEMPPWCANCDDDPIVEIGPENQALNYFTGR' A
#
# COMPACT_ATOMS: atom_id res chain seq x y z
N MET A 1 -6.22 -6.63 18.49
CA MET A 1 -7.02 -6.52 17.26
C MET A 1 -6.05 -6.27 16.13
N LEU A 2 -5.96 -7.16 15.15
CA LEU A 2 -5.19 -6.90 13.93
C LEU A 2 -6.08 -6.04 13.03
N GLY A 3 -5.68 -4.80 12.78
CA GLY A 3 -6.39 -3.90 11.88
C GLY A 3 -6.06 -4.22 10.43
N LEU A 4 -7.02 -4.04 9.52
CA LEU A 4 -6.76 -4.12 8.09
C LEU A 4 -5.81 -2.98 7.69
N ARG A 5 -4.70 -3.32 7.01
CA ARG A 5 -3.70 -2.38 6.49
C ARG A 5 -3.71 -2.43 4.98
N TYR A 6 -3.16 -1.39 4.36
CA TYR A 6 -3.07 -1.30 2.91
C TYR A 6 -1.62 -1.13 2.50
N PHE A 7 -1.22 -1.83 1.44
CA PHE A 7 0.14 -1.80 0.90
C PHE A 7 0.09 -1.54 -0.60
N VAL A 8 1.13 -0.92 -1.14
CA VAL A 8 1.26 -0.64 -2.57
C VAL A 8 2.63 -1.09 -3.06
N CYS A 9 2.67 -1.72 -4.22
CA CYS A 9 3.91 -1.99 -4.94
C CYS A 9 4.38 -0.74 -5.67
N GLY A 10 5.65 -0.35 -5.50
CA GLY A 10 6.23 0.81 -6.19
C GLY A 10 6.41 0.64 -7.70
N GLY A 11 6.48 -0.61 -8.20
CA GLY A 11 6.72 -0.89 -9.62
C GLY A 11 5.45 -0.88 -10.48
N CYS A 12 4.42 -1.62 -10.06
CA CYS A 12 3.18 -1.78 -10.83
C CYS A 12 1.93 -1.17 -10.16
N GLU A 13 2.11 -0.44 -9.05
CA GLU A 13 1.03 0.25 -8.31
C GLU A 13 -0.10 -0.67 -7.81
N THR A 14 0.12 -2.00 -7.76
CA THR A 14 -0.86 -2.94 -7.23
C THR A 14 -1.07 -2.71 -5.74
N VAL A 15 -2.34 -2.66 -5.32
CA VAL A 15 -2.76 -2.43 -3.93
C VAL A 15 -3.18 -3.73 -3.26
N TYR A 16 -2.66 -3.98 -2.06
CA TYR A 16 -2.99 -5.11 -1.21
C TYR A 16 -3.72 -4.63 0.05
N ALA A 17 -4.73 -5.38 0.49
CA ALA A 17 -5.43 -5.17 1.75
C ALA A 17 -5.24 -6.40 2.64
N ASP A 18 -4.36 -6.30 3.63
CA ASP A 18 -3.95 -7.43 4.48
C ASP A 18 -3.57 -6.95 5.89
N VAL A 19 -3.42 -7.86 6.84
CA VAL A 19 -2.97 -7.58 8.20
C VAL A 19 -1.45 -7.45 8.31
N GLU A 20 -0.71 -8.13 7.43
CA GLU A 20 0.74 -8.12 7.37
C GLU A 20 1.24 -7.69 5.98
N MET A 21 2.45 -7.14 5.92
CA MET A 21 3.04 -6.71 4.66
C MET A 21 3.36 -7.94 3.80
N PRO A 22 2.90 -7.99 2.54
CA PRO A 22 3.27 -9.08 1.64
C PRO A 22 4.79 -9.08 1.41
N PRO A 23 5.42 -10.26 1.32
CA PRO A 23 6.87 -10.38 1.16
C PRO A 23 7.37 -10.01 -0.25
N TRP A 24 6.50 -10.06 -1.27
CA TRP A 24 6.79 -9.66 -2.66
C TRP A 24 5.50 -9.29 -3.39
N CYS A 25 5.63 -8.56 -4.51
CA CYS A 25 4.49 -8.22 -5.36
C CYS A 25 4.12 -9.42 -6.26
N ALA A 26 2.85 -9.80 -6.27
CA ALA A 26 2.37 -10.91 -7.10
C ALA A 26 2.22 -10.56 -8.59
N ASN A 27 2.19 -9.26 -8.91
CA ASN A 27 1.95 -8.76 -10.28
C ASN A 27 3.22 -8.32 -11.01
N CYS A 28 4.30 -8.03 -10.31
CA CYS A 28 5.60 -7.72 -10.89
C CYS A 28 6.71 -8.18 -9.95
N ASP A 29 7.84 -8.60 -10.49
CA ASP A 29 9.04 -8.98 -9.72
C ASP A 29 9.81 -7.74 -9.23
N ASP A 30 9.09 -6.68 -8.86
CA ASP A 30 9.65 -5.37 -8.53
C ASP A 30 9.43 -5.04 -7.04
N ASP A 31 10.50 -4.55 -6.41
CA ASP A 31 10.57 -4.18 -4.99
C ASP A 31 10.94 -2.69 -4.86
N PRO A 32 10.37 -1.93 -3.89
CA PRO A 32 9.70 -2.41 -2.68
C PRO A 32 8.16 -2.32 -2.68
N ILE A 33 7.52 -3.16 -1.85
CA ILE A 33 6.16 -2.94 -1.32
C ILE A 33 6.24 -2.06 -0.08
N VAL A 34 5.40 -1.02 -0.02
CA VAL A 34 5.32 -0.09 1.11
C VAL A 34 3.90 0.00 1.65
N GLU A 35 3.77 0.28 2.95
CA GLU A 35 2.46 0.54 3.57
C GLU A 35 1.93 1.91 3.14
N ILE A 36 0.63 1.99 2.85
CA ILE A 36 -0.07 3.24 2.56
C ILE A 36 -0.36 3.95 3.89
N GLY A 37 0.60 4.77 4.32
CA GLY A 37 0.46 5.68 5.46
C GLY A 37 -0.42 6.90 5.14
N PRO A 38 -0.75 7.72 6.15
CA PRO A 38 -1.54 8.94 5.99
C PRO A 38 -1.07 9.84 4.85
N GLU A 39 0.23 10.00 4.68
CA GLU A 39 0.86 10.80 3.63
C GLU A 39 0.54 10.34 2.20
N ASN A 40 0.26 9.05 2.02
CA ASN A 40 0.03 8.44 0.70
C ASN A 40 -1.44 8.04 0.49
N GLN A 41 -2.33 8.33 1.45
CA GLN A 41 -3.75 8.10 1.29
C GLN A 41 -4.36 9.14 0.35
N ALA A 42 -5.01 8.67 -0.71
CA ALA A 42 -5.71 9.52 -1.67
C ALA A 42 -6.74 10.45 -1.02
N LEU A 43 -7.28 10.09 0.15
CA LEU A 43 -8.18 10.94 0.93
C LEU A 43 -7.59 12.34 1.14
N ASN A 44 -6.29 12.45 1.47
CA ASN A 44 -5.63 13.73 1.71
C ASN A 44 -5.49 14.58 0.44
N TYR A 45 -5.36 13.96 -0.73
CA TYR A 45 -5.40 14.67 -2.01
C TYR A 45 -6.76 15.34 -2.26
N PHE A 46 -7.86 14.65 -1.95
CA PHE A 46 -9.21 15.19 -2.16
C PHE A 46 -9.68 16.13 -1.05
N THR A 47 -9.09 16.05 0.14
CA THR A 47 -9.48 16.90 1.28
C THR A 47 -8.53 18.05 1.57
N GLY A 48 -7.43 18.19 0.82
CA GLY A 48 -6.56 19.38 0.81
C GLY A 48 -6.12 19.87 2.20
N ARG A 49 -5.74 18.95 3.09
CA ARG A 49 -5.23 19.29 4.43
C ARG A 49 -3.71 19.35 4.44
#